data_AF-A0A7S0THB2-F1
#
_entry.id   AF-A0A7S0THB2-F1
#
_cell.length_a   1.000
_cell.length_b   1.000
_cell.length_c   1.000
_cell.angle_alpha   90.00
_cell.angle_beta   90.00
_cell.angle_gamma   90.00
#
_symmetry.space_group_name_H-M   'P 1'
#
loop_
_entity.id
_entity.type
_entity.pdbx_description
1 polymer ?
#
loop_
_entity_poly.entity_id
_entity_poly.type
_entity_poly.pdbx_seq_one_letter_code
_entity_poly.pdbx_strand_id
1 'polypeptide(L)'
;YGQEGVQQTMLCVAFPDGGLALTGAQTGDIFLWKGGNLEWQFEQAHTGPIFAISTYPDGFLSGGKDGRVRLWSGLDPVKVFDFSSTSVASTVQTRIRSAVWRDGHVLV
;
A
#
# COMPACT_ATOMS: atom_id res chain seq x y z
N TYR A 1 -23.20 21.12 -0.48
CA TYR A 1 -22.31 20.39 -1.40
C TYR A 1 -21.08 19.97 -0.61
N GLY A 2 -20.70 18.70 -0.70
CA GLY A 2 -19.56 18.10 -0.01
C GLY A 2 -20.01 17.18 1.13
N GLN A 3 -19.84 15.87 0.97
CA GLN A 3 -19.81 14.98 2.14
C GLN A 3 -18.61 15.38 2.99
N GLU A 4 -18.79 15.44 4.32
CA GLU A 4 -17.66 15.58 5.23
C GLU A 4 -16.69 14.41 4.96
N GLY A 5 -15.42 14.73 4.74
CA GLY A 5 -14.40 13.72 4.49
C GLY A 5 -14.35 12.76 5.68
N VAL A 6 -14.56 11.47 5.43
CA VAL A 6 -14.51 10.47 6.48
C VAL A 6 -13.08 10.40 7.01
N GLN A 7 -12.91 10.63 8.31
CA GLN A 7 -11.60 10.49 8.96
C GLN A 7 -11.12 9.04 8.83
N GLN A 8 -9.96 8.86 8.20
CA GLN A 8 -9.33 7.56 8.04
C GLN A 8 -8.09 7.44 8.94
N THR A 9 -7.89 6.26 9.53
CA THR A 9 -6.65 5.94 10.24
C THR A 9 -5.57 5.58 9.22
N MET A 10 -4.52 6.39 9.18
CA MET A 10 -3.34 6.17 8.35
C MET A 10 -2.32 5.33 9.10
N LEU A 11 -1.81 4.29 8.45
CA LEU A 11 -0.98 3.27 9.10
C LEU A 11 0.47 3.26 8.60
N CYS A 12 0.71 3.81 7.40
CA CYS A 12 2.03 3.94 6.82
C CYS A 12 2.09 5.15 5.86
N VAL A 13 3.31 5.63 5.60
CA VAL A 13 3.60 6.74 4.68
C VAL A 13 4.90 6.48 3.92
N ALA A 14 4.97 6.94 2.67
CA ALA A 14 6.19 7.01 1.88
C ALA A 14 6.23 8.29 1.03
N PHE A 15 7.44 8.67 0.59
CA PHE A 15 7.68 9.90 -0.17
C PHE A 15 8.39 9.53 -1.48
N PRO A 16 7.66 9.42 -2.62
CA PRO A 16 8.26 9.02 -3.90
C PRO A 16 9.29 10.04 -4.39
N ASP A 17 8.95 11.33 -4.34
CA ASP A 17 9.77 12.50 -4.64
C ASP A 17 8.82 13.70 -4.89
N GLY A 18 9.34 14.85 -5.34
CA GLY A 18 8.52 15.90 -5.94
C GLY A 18 7.49 16.58 -5.03
N GLY A 19 7.64 16.43 -3.70
CA GLY A 19 6.64 16.91 -2.73
C GLY A 19 5.39 16.04 -2.67
N LEU A 20 5.43 14.84 -3.23
CA LEU A 20 4.38 13.84 -3.12
C LEU A 20 4.50 13.03 -1.83
N ALA A 21 3.37 12.59 -1.31
CA ALA A 21 3.30 11.60 -0.24
C ALA A 21 2.28 10.53 -0.60
N LEU A 22 2.61 9.28 -0.29
CA LEU A 22 1.68 8.13 -0.36
C LEU A 22 1.37 7.70 1.06
N THR A 23 0.11 7.43 1.35
CA THR A 23 -0.30 6.93 2.67
C THR A 23 -1.27 5.77 2.53
N GLY A 24 -1.08 4.72 3.34
CA GLY A 24 -1.93 3.54 3.37
C GLY A 24 -2.87 3.58 4.57
N ALA A 25 -4.16 3.28 4.34
CA ALA A 25 -5.18 3.39 5.37
C ALA A 25 -5.62 2.04 5.96
N GLN A 26 -6.31 2.11 7.10
CA GLN A 26 -6.97 0.96 7.73
C GLN A 26 -8.06 0.33 6.85
N THR A 27 -8.66 1.10 5.93
CA THR A 27 -9.70 0.62 5.00
C THR A 27 -9.16 -0.27 3.89
N GLY A 28 -7.86 -0.15 3.58
CA GLY A 28 -7.26 -0.78 2.40
C GLY A 28 -7.10 0.15 1.21
N ASP A 29 -7.35 1.45 1.38
CA ASP A 29 -7.10 2.45 0.36
C ASP A 29 -5.68 3.04 0.47
N ILE A 30 -5.15 3.48 -0.67
CA ILE A 30 -3.92 4.29 -0.73
C ILE A 30 -4.30 5.68 -1.20
N PHE A 31 -3.70 6.70 -0.57
CA PHE A 31 -3.92 8.10 -0.92
C PHE A 31 -2.62 8.73 -1.39
N LEU A 32 -2.68 9.45 -2.51
CA LEU A 32 -1.59 10.25 -3.05
C LEU A 32 -1.86 11.73 -2.77
N TRP A 33 -0.89 12.40 -2.16
CA TRP A 33 -0.99 13.78 -1.73
C TRP A 33 0.07 14.64 -2.41
N LYS A 34 -0.25 15.91 -2.62
CA LYS A 34 0.71 16.95 -3.01
C LYS A 34 0.45 18.24 -2.25
N GLY A 35 1.41 18.66 -1.43
CA GLY A 35 1.30 19.90 -0.66
C GLY A 35 0.06 20.00 0.24
N GLY A 36 -0.49 18.87 0.70
CA GLY A 36 -1.70 18.80 1.54
C GLY A 36 -3.01 18.55 0.78
N ASN A 37 -3.00 18.65 -0.55
CA ASN A 37 -4.15 18.28 -1.37
C ASN A 37 -4.15 16.78 -1.68
N LEU A 38 -5.32 16.16 -1.67
CA LEU A 38 -5.51 14.82 -2.19
C LEU A 38 -5.51 14.87 -3.72
N GLU A 39 -4.48 14.31 -4.34
CA GLU A 39 -4.37 14.25 -5.80
C GLU A 39 -5.08 13.00 -6.36
N TRP A 40 -4.99 11.87 -5.64
CA TRP A 40 -5.58 10.61 -6.07
C TRP A 40 -5.86 9.65 -4.93
N GLN A 41 -6.86 8.79 -5.11
CA GLN A 41 -7.19 7.68 -4.21
C GLN A 41 -7.20 6.36 -5.00
N PHE A 42 -6.40 5.40 -4.55
CA PHE A 42 -6.45 4.02 -5.02
C PHE A 42 -7.42 3.26 -4.13
N GLU A 43 -8.67 3.24 -4.56
CA GLU A 43 -9.75 2.58 -3.82
C GLU A 43 -9.53 1.06 -3.78
N GLN A 44 -9.75 0.46 -2.61
CA GLN A 44 -9.67 -0.99 -2.42
C GLN A 44 -8.34 -1.62 -2.88
N ALA A 45 -7.25 -0.87 -2.78
CA ALA A 45 -5.92 -1.35 -3.14
C ALA A 45 -5.56 -2.66 -2.40
N HIS A 46 -5.99 -2.82 -1.15
CA HIS A 46 -5.92 -4.06 -0.39
C HIS A 46 -7.28 -4.41 0.23
N THR A 47 -7.52 -5.71 0.47
CA THR A 47 -8.67 -6.14 1.28
C THR A 47 -8.33 -5.97 2.77
N GLY A 48 -8.48 -4.74 3.26
CA GLY A 48 -8.21 -4.34 4.64
C GLY A 48 -6.87 -3.61 4.84
N PRO A 49 -6.45 -3.40 6.10
CA PRO A 49 -5.37 -2.48 6.47
C PRO A 49 -4.07 -2.63 5.67
N ILE A 50 -3.52 -1.50 5.23
CA ILE A 50 -2.20 -1.42 4.60
C ILE A 50 -1.18 -1.05 5.66
N PHE A 51 -0.22 -1.94 5.92
CA PHE A 51 0.77 -1.75 6.97
C PHE A 51 2.11 -1.23 6.44
N ALA A 52 2.38 -1.40 5.15
CA ALA A 52 3.65 -1.01 4.54
C ALA A 52 3.44 -0.38 3.18
N ILE A 53 4.15 0.74 2.94
CA ILE A 53 4.37 1.33 1.61
C ILE A 53 5.86 1.67 1.51
N SER A 54 6.47 1.38 0.37
CA SER A 54 7.86 1.78 0.08
C SER A 54 7.98 2.21 -1.37
N THR A 55 8.76 3.24 -1.64
CA THR A 55 8.97 3.76 -3.01
C THR A 55 10.15 3.07 -3.68
N TYR A 56 10.15 3.08 -5.02
CA TYR A 56 11.25 2.61 -5.87
C TYR A 56 11.28 3.45 -7.15
N PRO A 57 12.34 3.37 -7.99
CA PRO A 57 12.54 4.30 -9.11
C PRO A 57 11.36 4.47 -10.07
N ASP A 58 10.59 3.40 -10.34
CA ASP A 58 9.47 3.44 -11.30
C ASP A 58 8.10 3.40 -10.61
N GLY A 59 8.03 3.56 -9.28
CA GLY A 59 6.76 3.59 -8.56
C GLY A 59 6.83 3.25 -7.07
N PHE A 60 5.91 2.42 -6.58
CA PHE A 60 5.87 2.01 -5.18
C PHE A 60 5.37 0.58 -4.93
N LEU A 61 5.62 0.08 -3.73
CA LEU A 61 5.10 -1.17 -3.19
C LEU A 61 4.06 -0.87 -2.12
N SER A 62 3.06 -1.74 -1.98
CA SER A 62 2.15 -1.76 -0.82
C SER A 62 1.95 -3.17 -0.29
N GLY A 63 1.81 -3.29 1.04
CA GLY A 63 1.63 -4.56 1.74
C GLY A 63 0.61 -4.44 2.87
N GLY A 64 -0.27 -5.45 3.02
CA GLY A 64 -1.40 -5.34 3.94
C GLY A 64 -1.86 -6.65 4.61
N LYS A 65 -3.00 -6.53 5.29
CA LYS A 65 -3.68 -7.61 6.03
C LYS A 65 -4.07 -8.79 5.14
N ASP A 66 -4.31 -8.55 3.86
CA ASP A 66 -4.67 -9.56 2.86
C ASP A 66 -3.51 -10.52 2.52
N GLY A 67 -2.31 -10.30 3.07
CA GLY A 67 -1.16 -11.16 2.86
C GLY A 67 -0.54 -10.99 1.47
N ARG A 68 -0.82 -9.88 0.80
CA ARG A 68 -0.31 -9.58 -0.55
C ARG A 68 0.65 -8.41 -0.51
N VAL A 69 1.65 -8.46 -1.39
CA VAL A 69 2.42 -7.28 -1.80
C VAL A 69 2.02 -6.91 -3.22
N ARG A 70 1.75 -5.64 -3.47
CA ARG A 70 1.45 -5.10 -4.79
C ARG A 70 2.54 -4.14 -5.22
N LEU A 71 3.00 -4.29 -6.47
CA LEU A 71 3.95 -3.42 -7.14
C LEU A 71 3.19 -2.53 -8.11
N TRP A 72 3.41 -1.23 -8.03
CA TRP A 72 2.64 -0.21 -8.74
C TRP A 72 3.56 0.63 -9.61
N SER A 73 3.19 0.81 -10.88
CA SER A 73 3.86 1.71 -11.84
C SER A 73 2.87 2.67 -12.51
N GLY A 74 1.70 2.87 -11.88
CA GLY A 74 0.56 3.59 -12.44
C GLY A 74 -0.67 3.44 -11.55
N LEU A 75 -1.86 3.53 -12.15
CA LEU A 75 -3.14 3.42 -11.43
C LEU A 75 -3.47 1.99 -10.98
N ASP A 76 -2.92 1.00 -11.68
CA ASP A 76 -3.11 -0.41 -11.40
C ASP A 76 -1.79 -1.07 -10.98
N PRO A 77 -1.85 -2.14 -10.14
CA PRO A 77 -0.66 -2.88 -9.78
C PRO A 77 -0.16 -3.67 -10.99
N VAL A 78 1.12 -3.49 -11.34
CA VAL A 78 1.79 -4.24 -12.41
C VAL A 78 2.14 -5.66 -11.98
N LYS A 79 2.23 -5.92 -10.67
CA LYS A 79 2.48 -7.26 -10.13
C LYS A 79 1.89 -7.42 -8.74
N VAL A 80 1.40 -8.61 -8.44
CA VAL A 80 0.92 -9.00 -7.11
C VAL A 80 1.70 -10.25 -6.67
N PHE A 81 2.28 -10.18 -5.48
CA PHE A 81 2.91 -11.29 -4.80
C PHE A 81 1.98 -11.76 -3.69
N ASP A 82 1.50 -13.00 -3.79
CA ASP A 82 0.55 -13.57 -2.83
C ASP A 82 1.27 -14.46 -1.82
N PHE A 83 1.28 -14.04 -0.55
CA PHE A 83 1.85 -14.79 0.57
C PHE A 83 0.77 -15.36 1.50
N SER A 84 -0.51 -15.22 1.13
CA SER A 84 -1.66 -15.61 1.97
C SER A 84 -1.74 -17.12 2.21
N SER A 85 -1.14 -17.93 1.33
CA SER A 85 -1.15 -19.41 1.38
C SER A 85 0.12 -20.05 1.93
N THR A 86 1.10 -19.25 2.37
CA THR A 86 2.45 -19.74 2.73
C THR A 86 2.55 -20.44 4.09
N SER A 87 1.46 -20.59 4.85
CA SER A 87 1.53 -21.21 6.18
C SER A 87 1.34 -22.74 6.13
N VAL A 88 2.37 -23.45 6.57
CA VAL A 88 2.22 -24.80 7.10
C VAL A 88 1.41 -24.71 8.39
N ALA A 89 0.22 -25.34 8.40
CA ALA A 89 -0.85 -25.25 9.39
C ALA A 89 -1.81 -24.05 9.23
N SER A 90 -3.02 -24.38 8.81
CA SER A 90 -4.11 -23.55 8.27
C SER A 90 -4.84 -22.65 9.28
N THR A 91 -4.15 -21.89 10.14
CA THR A 91 -4.84 -21.04 11.13
C THR A 91 -4.34 -19.60 11.21
N VAL A 92 -3.17 -19.27 10.66
CA VAL A 92 -2.67 -17.88 10.65
C VAL A 92 -2.60 -17.38 9.22
N GLN A 93 -3.44 -16.38 8.91
CA GLN A 93 -3.33 -15.60 7.69
C GLN A 93 -2.06 -14.75 7.75
N THR A 94 -1.16 -14.95 6.79
CA THR A 94 0.03 -14.10 6.62
C THR A 94 -0.39 -12.66 6.43
N ARG A 95 0.26 -11.74 7.15
CA ARG A 95 0.06 -10.29 6.99
C ARG A 95 1.40 -9.68 6.62
N ILE A 96 1.41 -8.82 5.61
CA ILE A 96 2.63 -8.08 5.27
C ILE A 96 2.71 -6.88 6.21
N ARG A 97 3.70 -6.88 7.11
CA ARG A 97 3.92 -5.80 8.09
C ARG A 97 5.00 -4.82 7.66
N SER A 98 5.93 -5.29 6.84
CA SER A 98 6.98 -4.50 6.22
C SER A 98 7.21 -5.05 4.82
N ALA A 99 7.54 -4.17 3.90
CA ALA A 99 8.01 -4.54 2.58
C ALA A 99 8.93 -3.43 2.07
N VAL A 100 10.00 -3.80 1.37
CA VAL A 100 10.91 -2.83 0.77
C VAL A 100 11.41 -3.33 -0.58
N TRP A 101 11.63 -2.40 -1.49
CA TRP A 101 12.34 -2.65 -2.74
C TRP A 101 13.83 -2.47 -2.54
N ARG A 102 14.63 -3.43 -3.00
CA ARG A 102 16.09 -3.34 -3.01
C ARG A 102 16.66 -4.07 -4.21
N ASP A 103 17.40 -3.36 -5.05
CA ASP A 103 18.20 -3.93 -6.14
C ASP A 103 17.41 -4.92 -7.02
N GLY A 104 16.19 -4.58 -7.42
CA GLY A 104 15.34 -5.43 -8.26
C GLY A 104 14.50 -6.47 -7.50
N HIS A 105 14.60 -6.52 -6.18
CA HIS A 105 13.95 -7.53 -5.34
C HIS A 105 12.99 -6.90 -4.34
N VAL A 106 11.87 -7.60 -4.10
CA VAL A 106 10.95 -7.32 -3.00
C VAL A 106 11.40 -8.11 -1.79
N LEU A 107 11.63 -7.42 -0.67
CA LEU A 107 11.91 -8.02 0.64
C LEU A 107 10.66 -7.80 1.52
N VAL A 108 10.19 -8.86 2.18
CA VAL A 108 9.01 -8.87 3.06
C VAL A 108 9.34 -9.41 4.44
#